data_AF-A0A967GVQ8-F1
#
_entry.id   AF-A0A967GVQ8-F1
#
_cell.length_a   1.000
_cell.length_b   1.000
_cell.length_c   1.000
_cell.angle_alpha   90.00
_cell.angle_beta   90.00
_cell.angle_gamma   90.00
#
_symmetry.space_group_name_H-M   'P 1'
#
loop_
_entity.id
_entity.type
_entity.pdbx_description
1 polymer ?
#
loop_
_entity_poly.entity_id
_entity_poly.type
_entity_poly.pdbx_seq_one_letter_code
_entity_poly.pdbx_strand_id
1 'polypeptide(L)'
;MDKAKETLIRQELLKQREEIADEMQRHGGPLERDAGSDLRDSEDRAAALGDVLVDDRIASDDQNLLDKIDLALQRLDEGVHDICANCGGTIP
;
A
#
# COMPACT_ATOMS: atom_id res chain seq x y z
N MET A 1 -0.98 3.16 25.86
CA MET A 1 -0.31 4.34 25.25
C MET A 1 -0.73 5.69 25.86
N ASP A 2 0.09 6.73 25.74
CA ASP A 2 -0.28 8.13 26.07
C ASP A 2 -1.07 8.79 24.91
N LYS A 3 -2.03 9.67 25.23
CA LYS A 3 -2.92 10.32 24.26
C LYS A 3 -2.17 11.21 23.26
N ALA A 4 -1.09 11.86 23.70
CA ALA A 4 -0.27 12.67 22.80
C ALA A 4 0.44 11.78 21.77
N LYS A 5 1.02 10.65 22.21
CA LYS A 5 1.63 9.64 21.32
C LYS A 5 0.59 9.04 20.36
N GLU A 6 -0.63 8.79 20.83
CA GLU A 6 -1.73 8.30 19.97
C GLU A 6 -2.07 9.26 18.84
N THR A 7 -2.21 10.54 19.17
CA THR A 7 -2.57 11.56 18.20
C THR A 7 -1.49 11.69 17.13
N LEU A 8 -0.22 11.66 17.54
CA LEU A 8 0.92 11.73 16.61
C LEU A 8 0.96 10.52 15.67
N ILE A 9 0.81 9.30 16.19
CA ILE A 9 0.81 8.09 15.36
C ILE A 9 -0.38 8.10 14.41
N ARG A 10 -1.58 8.50 14.88
CA ARG A 10 -2.77 8.60 14.03
C ARG A 10 -2.57 9.59 12.88
N GLN A 11 -2.00 10.76 13.16
CA GLN A 11 -1.72 11.77 12.12
C GLN A 11 -0.74 11.23 11.07
N GLU A 12 0.32 10.54 11.52
CA GLU A 12 1.31 9.96 10.62
C GLU A 12 0.71 8.83 9.75
N LEU A 13 -0.10 7.94 10.34
CA LEU A 13 -0.77 6.88 9.58
C LEU A 13 -1.76 7.44 8.54
N LEU A 14 -2.51 8.49 8.90
CA LEU A 14 -3.43 9.14 7.95
C LEU A 14 -2.67 9.83 6.82
N LYS A 15 -1.53 10.45 7.11
CA LYS A 15 -0.64 11.04 6.10
C LYS A 15 -0.11 9.97 5.14
N GLN A 16 0.39 8.86 5.67
CA GLN A 16 0.88 7.74 4.85
C GLN A 16 -0.23 7.15 3.97
N ARG A 17 -1.45 7.02 4.52
CA ARG A 17 -2.62 6.55 3.77
C ARG A 17 -2.94 7.43 2.56
N GLU A 18 -2.89 8.76 2.75
CA GLU A 18 -3.11 9.72 1.67
C GLU A 18 -2.00 9.65 0.61
N GLU A 19 -0.73 9.58 1.04
CA GLU A 19 0.42 9.45 0.14
C GLU A 19 0.34 8.22 -0.77
N ILE A 20 -0.03 7.05 -0.20
CA ILE A 20 -0.17 5.80 -0.97
C ILE A 20 -1.40 5.88 -1.89
N ALA A 21 -2.51 6.44 -1.43
CA ALA A 21 -3.70 6.60 -2.28
C ALA A 21 -3.42 7.51 -3.49
N ASP A 22 -2.59 8.54 -3.32
CA ASP A 22 -2.13 9.41 -4.39
C ASP A 22 -1.10 8.73 -5.30
N GLU A 23 -0.24 7.87 -4.76
CA GLU A 23 0.67 7.03 -5.54
C GLU A 23 -0.10 6.05 -6.44
N MET A 24 -1.06 5.31 -5.89
CA MET A 24 -1.91 4.40 -6.65
C MET A 24 -2.73 5.10 -7.75
N GLN A 25 -3.20 6.33 -7.49
CA GLN A 25 -3.87 7.13 -8.53
C GLN A 25 -2.91 7.55 -9.65
N ARG A 26 -1.67 7.91 -9.32
CA ARG A 26 -0.64 8.30 -10.30
C ARG A 26 -0.13 7.12 -11.13
N HIS A 27 -0.04 5.93 -10.54
CA HIS A 27 0.39 4.72 -11.24
C HIS A 27 -0.67 4.13 -12.19
N GLY A 28 -1.88 4.70 -12.19
CA GLY A 28 -2.88 4.46 -13.23
C GLY A 28 -3.44 3.04 -13.18
N GLY A 29 -4.73 2.93 -12.85
CA GLY A 29 -5.47 1.68 -13.00
C GLY A 29 -5.37 1.12 -14.44
N PRO A 30 -5.78 -0.15 -14.65
CA PRO A 30 -5.46 -0.96 -15.84
C PRO A 30 -5.91 -0.43 -17.23
N LEU A 31 -6.51 0.77 -17.29
CA LEU A 31 -7.34 1.22 -18.41
C LEU A 31 -6.61 1.92 -19.56
N GLU A 32 -5.29 2.13 -19.51
CA GLU A 32 -4.50 2.64 -20.65
C GLU A 32 -3.40 1.69 -21.13
N ARG A 33 -3.30 0.48 -20.56
CA ARG A 33 -2.25 -0.49 -20.92
C ARG A 33 -2.69 -1.37 -22.08
N ASP A 34 -2.90 -0.76 -23.25
CA ASP A 34 -2.96 -1.49 -24.52
C ASP A 34 -1.55 -1.94 -24.98
N ALA A 35 -0.72 -2.38 -24.02
CA ALA A 35 0.70 -2.66 -24.21
C ALA A 35 0.98 -3.92 -25.05
N GLY A 36 -0.05 -4.56 -25.59
CA GLY A 36 0.06 -5.83 -26.30
C GLY A 36 -0.66 -5.91 -27.65
N SER A 37 -1.53 -4.96 -28.02
CA SER A 37 -2.31 -5.12 -29.26
C SER A 37 -1.52 -4.76 -30.53
N ASP A 38 -0.48 -3.92 -30.44
CA ASP A 38 0.27 -3.43 -31.61
C ASP A 38 1.76 -3.84 -31.65
N LEU A 39 2.26 -4.59 -30.66
CA LEU A 39 3.66 -5.04 -30.63
C LEU A 39 3.87 -6.32 -31.45
N ARG A 40 4.45 -6.16 -32.66
CA ARG A 40 4.69 -7.25 -33.60
C ARG A 40 5.97 -8.04 -33.32
N ASP A 41 6.98 -7.44 -32.67
CA ASP A 41 8.22 -8.12 -32.28
C ASP A 41 8.05 -8.91 -30.97
N SER A 42 8.65 -10.10 -30.89
CA SER A 42 8.73 -10.89 -29.67
C SER A 42 9.52 -10.21 -28.56
N GLU A 43 10.54 -9.43 -28.90
CA GLU A 43 11.38 -8.73 -27.92
C GLU A 43 10.57 -7.61 -27.22
N ASP A 44 9.91 -6.76 -28.02
CA ASP A 44 9.06 -5.68 -27.51
C ASP A 44 7.90 -6.23 -26.67
N ARG A 45 7.27 -7.32 -27.10
CA ARG A 45 6.21 -7.99 -26.32
C ARG A 45 6.72 -8.48 -24.96
N ALA A 46 7.92 -9.05 -24.91
CA ALA A 46 8.49 -9.54 -23.66
C ALA A 46 8.78 -8.40 -22.68
N ALA A 47 9.30 -7.27 -23.19
CA ALA A 47 9.53 -6.07 -22.38
C ALA A 47 8.22 -5.51 -21.82
N ALA A 48 7.21 -5.32 -22.67
CA ALA A 48 5.90 -4.79 -22.25
C ALA A 48 5.20 -5.69 -21.22
N LEU A 49 5.27 -7.01 -21.37
CA LEU A 49 4.74 -7.95 -20.36
C LEU A 49 5.52 -7.86 -19.03
N GLY A 50 6.84 -7.64 -19.09
CA GLY A 50 7.66 -7.41 -17.91
C GLY A 50 7.23 -6.17 -17.14
N ASP A 51 7.03 -5.06 -17.85
CA ASP A 51 6.60 -3.79 -17.25
C ASP A 51 5.21 -3.93 -16.59
N VAL A 52 4.26 -4.58 -17.27
CA VAL A 52 2.93 -4.85 -16.70
C VAL A 52 3.02 -5.67 -15.41
N LEU A 53 3.87 -6.71 -15.37
CA LEU A 53 4.05 -7.52 -14.17
C LEU A 53 4.64 -6.73 -13.00
N VAL A 54 5.56 -5.82 -13.27
CA VAL A 54 6.16 -4.95 -12.25
C VAL A 54 5.09 -4.00 -11.71
N ASP A 55 4.34 -3.34 -12.58
CA ASP A 55 3.28 -2.41 -12.18
C ASP A 55 2.17 -3.11 -11.38
N ASP A 56 1.75 -4.30 -11.78
CA ASP A 56 0.76 -5.10 -11.06
C ASP A 56 1.26 -5.49 -9.66
N ARG A 57 2.57 -5.75 -9.54
CA ARG A 57 3.19 -6.05 -8.25
C ARG A 57 3.21 -4.82 -7.35
N ILE A 58 3.58 -3.66 -7.88
CA ILE A 58 3.58 -2.38 -7.16
C ILE A 58 2.16 -2.09 -6.64
N ALA A 59 1.15 -2.14 -7.50
CA ALA A 59 -0.24 -1.89 -7.11
C ALA A 59 -0.74 -2.87 -6.03
N SER A 60 -0.33 -4.14 -6.10
CA SER A 60 -0.68 -5.15 -5.09
C SER A 60 0.00 -4.88 -3.74
N ASP A 61 1.25 -4.43 -3.76
CA ASP A 61 2.00 -4.10 -2.55
C ASP A 61 1.47 -2.81 -1.89
N ASP A 62 1.07 -1.82 -2.69
CA ASP A 62 0.44 -0.58 -2.22
C ASP A 62 -0.92 -0.86 -1.55
N GLN A 63 -1.76 -1.69 -2.18
CA GLN A 63 -3.04 -2.08 -1.58
C GLN A 63 -2.85 -2.80 -0.24
N ASN A 64 -1.88 -3.72 -0.16
CA ASN A 64 -1.54 -4.42 1.08
C ASN A 64 -1.01 -3.45 2.16
N LEU A 65 -0.29 -2.40 1.75
CA LEU A 65 0.18 -1.37 2.68
C LEU A 65 -1.00 -0.55 3.24
N LEU A 66 -1.97 -0.18 2.39
CA LEU A 66 -3.20 0.49 2.82
C LEU A 66 -3.98 -0.37 3.83
N ASP A 67 -4.17 -1.66 3.55
CA ASP A 67 -4.90 -2.58 4.44
C ASP A 67 -4.23 -2.66 5.83
N LYS A 68 -2.88 -2.61 5.88
CA LYS A 68 -2.12 -2.60 7.14
C LYS A 68 -2.25 -1.28 7.89
N ILE A 69 -2.30 -0.16 7.19
CA ILE A 69 -2.53 1.15 7.81
C ILE A 69 -3.93 1.22 8.41
N ASP A 70 -4.94 0.76 7.68
CA ASP A 70 -6.32 0.71 8.18
C ASP A 70 -6.43 -0.22 9.41
N LEU A 71 -5.75 -1.37 9.40
CA LEU A 71 -5.64 -2.24 10.58
C LEU A 71 -4.95 -1.52 11.76
N ALA A 72 -3.86 -0.78 11.52
CA ALA A 72 -3.17 -0.05 12.56
C ALA A 72 -4.06 1.05 13.17
N LEU A 73 -4.82 1.78 12.34
CA LEU A 73 -5.81 2.77 12.78
C LEU A 73 -6.91 2.12 13.63
N GLN A 74 -7.44 0.97 13.21
CA GLN A 74 -8.42 0.21 14.00
C GLN A 74 -7.84 -0.17 15.36
N ARG A 75 -6.59 -0.64 15.42
CA ARG A 75 -5.94 -1.00 16.68
C ARG A 75 -5.69 0.20 17.59
N LEU A 76 -5.51 1.40 17.04
CA LEU A 76 -5.47 2.64 17.82
C LEU A 76 -6.85 2.92 18.43
N ASP A 77 -7.93 2.79 17.66
CA ASP A 77 -9.31 2.98 18.14
C ASP A 77 -9.67 1.98 19.25
N GLU A 78 -9.19 0.74 19.14
CA GLU A 78 -9.37 -0.31 20.15
C GLU A 78 -8.44 -0.16 21.36
N GLY A 79 -7.45 0.73 21.30
CA GLY A 79 -6.47 0.95 22.37
C GLY A 79 -5.44 -0.19 22.53
N VAL A 80 -5.25 -1.03 21.50
CA VAL A 80 -4.36 -2.21 21.50
C VAL A 80 -3.19 -2.08 20.50
N HIS A 81 -2.98 -0.90 19.93
CA HIS A 81 -1.92 -0.65 18.95
C HIS A 81 -0.52 -1.02 19.46
N ASP A 82 -0.22 -0.73 20.72
CA ASP A 82 1.06 -0.99 21.38
C ASP A 82 1.19 -2.43 21.92
N ILE A 83 0.28 -3.35 21.56
CA ILE A 83 0.31 -4.74 22.05
C ILE A 83 0.61 -5.70 20.90
N CYS A 84 1.64 -6.54 21.03
CA CYS A 84 1.95 -7.56 20.04
C CYS A 84 0.82 -8.58 19.91
N ALA A 85 0.29 -8.76 18.70
CA ALA A 85 -0.78 -9.73 18.44
C ALA A 85 -0.39 -11.19 18.68
N ASN A 86 0.91 -11.51 18.65
CA ASN A 86 1.42 -12.88 18.81
C ASN A 86 1.73 -13.24 20.27
N CYS A 87 2.44 -12.36 21.00
CA CYS A 87 2.91 -12.67 22.35
C CYS A 87 2.28 -11.82 23.46
N GLY A 88 1.47 -10.82 23.12
CA GLY A 88 0.86 -9.89 24.09
C GLY A 88 1.84 -8.91 24.74
N GLY A 89 3.12 -8.92 24.37
CA GLY A 89 4.12 -7.97 24.85
C GLY A 89 3.92 -6.57 24.29
N THR A 90 4.42 -5.55 24.98
CA THR A 90 4.33 -4.16 24.53
C THR A 90 5.31 -3.89 23.38
N ILE A 91 4.79 -3.31 22.28
CA ILE A 91 5.59 -2.80 21.15
C ILE A 91 6.04 -1.37 21.50
N PRO A 92 7.36 -1.09 21.50
CA PRO A 92 7.90 0.23 21.87
C PRO A 92 7.50 1.35 20.89
#